data_AF-A0A943SW89-F1
#
_entry.id   AF-A0A943SW89-F1
#
_cell.length_a   1.000
_cell.length_b   1.000
_cell.length_c   1.000
_cell.angle_alpha   90.00
_cell.angle_beta   90.00
_cell.angle_gamma   90.00
#
_symmetry.space_group_name_H-M   'P 1'
#
loop_
_entity.id
_entity.type
_entity.pdbx_description
1 polymer ?
#
loop_
_entity_poly.entity_id
_entity_poly.type
_entity_poly.pdbx_seq_one_letter_code
_entity_poly.pdbx_strand_id
1 'polypeptide(L)'
;MSLYLIFSIITVFLALAFVLLHLLASLSEVKKGNHNLGNQFLLIGSSLATLSLFLYFFFSIVALSLWMIGCGVICYGAYWNGKHKENFHLAHHVIRIGIALILTILLAFI
;
A
#
# COMPACT_ATOMS: atom_id res chain seq x y z
N MET A 1 -1.47 -28.86 -7.98
CA MET A 1 -1.51 -27.66 -7.12
C MET A 1 -2.97 -27.34 -6.83
N SER A 2 -3.38 -27.18 -5.57
CA SER A 2 -4.74 -26.73 -5.27
C SER A 2 -4.94 -25.32 -5.81
N LEU A 3 -6.12 -25.02 -6.38
CA LEU A 3 -6.48 -23.67 -6.85
C LEU A 3 -6.30 -22.62 -5.75
N TYR A 4 -6.57 -23.00 -4.50
CA TYR A 4 -6.34 -22.17 -3.32
C TYR A 4 -4.89 -21.68 -3.21
N LEU A 5 -3.91 -22.58 -3.39
CA LEU A 5 -2.51 -22.24 -3.22
C LEU A 5 -2.00 -21.31 -4.33
N ILE A 6 -2.47 -21.49 -5.56
CA ILE A 6 -2.19 -20.58 -6.67
C ILE A 6 -2.74 -19.18 -6.35
N PHE A 7 -3.98 -19.13 -5.85
CA PHE A 7 -4.65 -17.89 -5.50
C PHE A 7 -3.95 -17.13 -4.35
N SER A 8 -3.52 -17.86 -3.32
CA SER A 8 -2.78 -17.29 -2.19
C SER A 8 -1.45 -16.67 -2.65
N ILE A 9 -0.70 -17.39 -3.49
CA ILE A 9 0.58 -16.91 -4.04
C ILE A 9 0.36 -15.61 -4.83
N ILE A 10 -0.60 -15.60 -5.76
CA ILE A 10 -0.90 -14.42 -6.58
C ILE A 10 -1.26 -13.23 -5.69
N THR A 11 -2.09 -13.43 -4.66
CA THR A 11 -2.50 -12.37 -3.75
C THR A 11 -1.30 -11.75 -3.02
N VAL A 12 -0.41 -12.57 -2.47
CA VAL A 12 0.79 -12.08 -1.77
C VAL A 12 1.69 -11.29 -2.72
N PHE A 13 1.90 -11.77 -3.95
CA PHE A 13 2.67 -11.04 -4.95
C PHE A 13 2.04 -9.70 -5.34
N LEU A 14 0.71 -9.64 -5.48
CA LEU A 14 0.00 -8.39 -5.77
C LEU A 14 0.09 -7.40 -4.60
N ALA A 15 -0.06 -7.87 -3.36
CA ALA A 15 0.10 -7.06 -2.17
C ALA A 15 1.52 -6.51 -2.04
N LEU A 16 2.53 -7.35 -2.30
CA LEU A 16 3.93 -6.95 -2.30
C LEU A 16 4.21 -5.91 -3.39
N ALA A 17 3.74 -6.13 -4.61
CA ALA A 17 3.89 -5.18 -5.72
C ALA A 17 3.26 -3.83 -5.39
N PHE A 18 2.05 -3.82 -4.82
CA PHE A 18 1.37 -2.59 -4.40
C PHE A 18 2.24 -1.78 -3.43
N VAL A 19 2.76 -2.42 -2.38
CA VAL A 19 3.56 -1.70 -1.37
C VAL A 19 4.90 -1.24 -1.93
N LEU A 20 5.60 -2.10 -2.67
CA LEU A 20 6.91 -1.76 -3.24
C LEU A 20 6.84 -0.59 -4.21
N LEU A 21 5.80 -0.51 -5.04
CA LEU A 21 5.62 0.63 -5.95
C LEU A 21 5.50 1.96 -5.20
N HIS A 22 4.73 1.99 -4.10
CA HIS A 22 4.57 3.19 -3.28
C HIS A 22 5.83 3.53 -2.48
N LEU A 23 6.53 2.50 -1.98
CA LEU A 23 7.80 2.67 -1.28
C LEU A 23 8.85 3.26 -2.22
N LEU A 24 9.04 2.69 -3.41
CA LEU A 24 9.98 3.18 -4.41
C LEU A 24 9.62 4.60 -4.88
N ALA A 25 8.33 4.90 -5.08
CA ALA A 25 7.89 6.24 -5.45
C ALA A 25 8.25 7.27 -4.37
N SER A 26 7.98 6.96 -3.10
CA SER A 26 8.31 7.86 -1.98
C SER A 26 9.81 8.02 -1.76
N LEU A 27 10.58 6.92 -1.83
CA LEU A 27 12.04 6.95 -1.72
C LEU A 27 12.69 7.73 -2.85
N SER A 28 12.17 7.62 -4.08
CA SER A 28 12.67 8.40 -5.22
C SER A 28 12.51 9.90 -4.98
N GLU A 29 11.34 10.33 -4.49
CA GLU A 29 11.10 11.74 -4.21
C GLU A 29 11.90 12.25 -3.00
N VAL A 30 12.01 11.44 -1.94
CA VAL A 30 12.85 11.74 -0.77
C VAL A 30 14.33 11.86 -1.17
N LYS A 31 14.83 10.97 -2.04
CA LYS A 31 16.20 11.02 -2.57
C LYS A 31 16.46 12.28 -3.40
N LYS A 32 15.43 12.83 -4.07
CA LYS A 32 15.50 14.12 -4.78
C LYS A 32 15.41 15.33 -3.84
N GLY A 33 15.32 15.14 -2.52
CA GLY A 33 15.16 16.20 -1.53
C GLY A 33 13.72 16.72 -1.38
N ASN A 34 12.73 16.05 -1.99
CA ASN A 34 11.33 16.45 -1.90
C ASN A 34 10.64 15.79 -0.70
N HIS A 35 10.80 16.41 0.46
CA HIS A 35 10.24 15.93 1.73
C HIS A 35 8.85 16.49 2.04
N ASN A 36 8.02 16.74 1.02
CA ASN A 36 6.67 17.22 1.26
C ASN A 36 5.85 16.23 2.11
N LEU A 37 4.78 16.74 2.73
CA LEU A 37 3.94 15.98 3.65
C LEU A 37 3.36 14.69 3.01
N GLY A 38 2.98 14.76 1.73
CA GLY A 38 2.43 13.61 1.01
C GLY A 38 3.45 12.50 0.74
N ASN A 39 4.71 12.85 0.42
CA ASN A 39 5.82 11.91 0.24
C ASN A 39 6.21 11.27 1.58
N GLN A 40 6.20 12.04 2.68
CA GLN A 40 6.43 11.49 4.01
C GLN A 40 5.35 10.49 4.39
N PHE A 41 4.07 10.80 4.16
CA PHE A 41 2.98 9.85 4.36
C PHE A 41 3.10 8.62 3.47
N LEU A 42 3.44 8.78 2.19
CA LEU A 42 3.68 7.65 1.30
C LEU A 42 4.80 6.75 1.83
N LEU A 43 5.89 7.32 2.34
CA LEU A 43 7.01 6.57 2.90
C LEU A 43 6.61 5.83 4.18
N ILE A 44 5.95 6.52 5.12
CA ILE A 44 5.52 5.93 6.39
C ILE A 44 4.50 4.82 6.13
N GLY A 45 3.48 5.10 5.32
CA GLY A 45 2.42 4.15 5.01
C GLY A 45 2.92 2.92 4.27
N SER A 46 3.81 3.08 3.29
CA SER A 46 4.42 1.95 2.58
C SER A 46 5.39 1.16 3.44
N SER A 47 6.16 1.80 4.33
CA SER A 47 6.99 1.10 5.31
C SER A 47 6.13 0.28 6.28
N LEU A 48 5.02 0.85 6.76
CA LEU A 48 4.09 0.16 7.65
C LEU A 48 3.40 -1.04 6.96
N ALA A 49 2.97 -0.87 5.71
CA ALA A 49 2.39 -1.95 4.92
C ALA A 49 3.42 -3.05 4.58
N THR A 50 4.71 -2.69 4.41
CA THR A 50 5.80 -3.67 4.21
C THR A 50 6.01 -4.48 5.48
N LEU A 51 6.08 -3.81 6.63
CA LEU A 51 6.20 -4.46 7.93
C LEU A 51 5.01 -5.36 8.22
N SER A 52 3.80 -4.94 7.84
CA SER A 52 2.59 -5.74 7.92
C SER A 52 2.74 -7.08 7.16
N LEU A 53 3.16 -7.05 5.89
CA LEU A 53 3.34 -8.29 5.12
C LEU A 53 4.40 -9.21 5.72
N PHE A 54 5.48 -8.66 6.28
CA PHE A 54 6.48 -9.44 7.01
C PHE A 54 5.89 -10.11 8.26
N LEU A 55 5.09 -9.37 9.02
CA LEU A 55 4.43 -9.87 10.24
C LEU A 55 3.27 -10.83 9.97
N TYR A 56 2.76 -10.88 8.74
CA TYR A 56 1.58 -11.68 8.37
C TYR A 56 1.72 -13.17 8.75
N PHE A 57 2.93 -13.73 8.61
CA PHE A 57 3.23 -15.12 8.96
C PHE A 57 3.22 -15.42 10.46
N PHE A 58 3.38 -14.41 11.31
CA PHE A 58 3.46 -14.57 12.76
C PHE A 58 2.18 -14.16 13.47
N PHE A 59 1.56 -13.05 13.04
CA PHE A 59 0.41 -12.44 13.69
C PHE A 59 -0.58 -11.87 12.67
N SER A 60 -1.39 -12.73 12.04
CA SER A 60 -2.27 -12.35 10.92
C SER A 60 -3.23 -11.18 11.22
N ILE A 61 -3.87 -11.15 12.39
CA ILE A 61 -4.80 -10.07 12.77
C ILE A 61 -4.07 -8.73 12.95
N VAL A 62 -2.92 -8.75 13.62
CA VAL A 62 -2.10 -7.55 13.85
C VAL A 62 -1.55 -7.05 12.51
N ALA A 63 -1.07 -7.96 11.66
CA ALA A 63 -0.60 -7.65 10.32
C ALA A 63 -1.70 -7.00 9.48
N LEU A 64 -2.92 -7.55 9.43
CA LEU A 64 -4.05 -6.97 8.70
C LEU A 64 -4.43 -5.58 9.21
N SER A 65 -4.34 -5.35 10.52
CA SER A 65 -4.59 -4.03 11.11
C SER A 65 -3.54 -3.01 10.63
N LEU A 66 -2.25 -3.38 10.68
CA LEU A 66 -1.16 -2.55 10.17
C LEU A 66 -1.25 -2.34 8.65
N TRP A 67 -1.71 -3.34 7.90
CA TRP A 67 -1.94 -3.26 6.46
C TRP A 67 -2.97 -2.17 6.13
N MET A 68 -4.11 -2.20 6.82
CA MET A 68 -5.18 -1.23 6.61
C MET A 68 -4.74 0.19 6.96
N ILE A 69 -4.03 0.36 8.08
CA ILE A 69 -3.47 1.66 8.46
C ILE A 69 -2.46 2.13 7.41
N GLY A 70 -1.54 1.26 6.99
CA GLY A 70 -0.54 1.56 5.98
C GLY A 70 -1.16 1.98 4.64
N CYS A 71 -2.14 1.22 4.16
CA CYS A 71 -2.88 1.53 2.94
C CYS A 71 -3.64 2.86 3.04
N GLY A 72 -4.28 3.13 4.17
CA GLY A 72 -4.96 4.41 4.43
C GLY A 72 -4.00 5.60 4.35
N VAL A 73 -2.84 5.48 5.01
CA VAL A 73 -1.80 6.51 4.99
C VAL A 73 -1.21 6.70 3.58
N ILE A 74 -0.97 5.62 2.82
CA ILE A 74 -0.54 5.68 1.41
C ILE A 74 -1.56 6.44 0.55
N CYS A 75 -2.85 6.12 0.69
CA CYS A 75 -3.92 6.74 -0.08
C CYS A 75 -4.02 8.23 0.26
N TYR A 76 -3.94 8.58 1.54
CA TYR A 76 -3.95 9.97 1.99
C TYR A 76 -2.73 10.76 1.50
N GLY A 77 -1.53 10.18 1.60
CA GLY A 77 -0.30 10.82 1.13
C GLY A 77 -0.33 11.13 -0.37
N ALA A 78 -0.87 10.22 -1.19
CA ALA A 78 -1.03 10.48 -2.62
C ALA A 78 -2.21 11.41 -2.95
N TYR A 79 -3.28 11.39 -2.17
CA TYR A 79 -4.32 12.41 -2.25
C TYR A 79 -3.73 13.80 -2.03
N TRP A 80 -2.96 13.96 -0.96
CA TRP A 80 -2.28 15.20 -0.64
C TRP A 80 -1.33 15.65 -1.76
N ASN A 81 -0.51 14.75 -2.28
CA ASN A 81 0.39 15.04 -3.39
C ASN A 81 -0.34 15.45 -4.67
N GLY A 82 -1.44 14.77 -5.02
CA GLY A 82 -2.24 15.09 -6.20
C GLY A 82 -2.90 16.47 -6.09
N LYS A 83 -3.44 16.78 -4.90
CA LYS A 83 -4.04 18.10 -4.63
C LYS A 83 -3.00 19.22 -4.66
N HIS A 84 -1.82 19.00 -4.08
CA HIS A 84 -0.77 20.02 -4.01
C HIS A 84 -0.10 20.31 -5.36
N LYS A 85 -0.02 19.32 -6.26
CA LYS A 85 0.56 19.48 -7.61
C LYS A 85 -0.48 19.89 -8.68
N GLU A 86 -1.72 20.20 -8.28
CA GLU A 86 -2.90 20.45 -9.15
C GLU A 86 -3.23 19.35 -10.19
N ASN A 87 -2.44 18.28 -10.27
CA ASN A 87 -2.64 17.12 -11.14
C ASN A 87 -3.47 16.04 -10.42
N PHE A 88 -4.65 16.41 -9.92
CA PHE A 88 -5.52 15.51 -9.19
C PHE A 88 -6.49 14.78 -10.13
N HIS A 89 -6.27 13.47 -10.31
CA HIS A 89 -7.20 12.61 -11.04
C HIS A 89 -7.99 11.73 -10.06
N LEU A 90 -9.23 12.12 -9.76
CA LEU A 90 -10.11 11.41 -8.82
C LEU A 90 -10.22 9.91 -9.14
N ALA A 91 -10.35 9.56 -10.42
CA ALA A 91 -10.45 8.18 -10.88
C ALA A 91 -9.26 7.32 -10.43
N HIS A 92 -8.04 7.86 -10.53
CA HIS A 92 -6.83 7.14 -10.13
C HIS A 92 -6.81 6.85 -8.62
N HIS A 93 -7.33 7.77 -7.80
CA HIS A 93 -7.38 7.59 -6.35
C HIS A 93 -8.48 6.63 -5.92
N VAL A 94 -9.63 6.65 -6.60
CA VAL A 94 -10.70 5.66 -6.39
C VAL A 94 -10.20 4.26 -6.75
N ILE A 95 -9.51 4.11 -7.89
CA ILE A 95 -8.90 2.83 -8.30
C ILE A 95 -7.90 2.35 -7.25
N ARG A 96 -7.04 3.24 -6.73
CA ARG A 96 -6.09 2.91 -5.66
C ARG A 96 -6.77 2.37 -4.41
N ILE A 97 -7.82 3.05 -3.94
CA ILE A 97 -8.60 2.60 -2.77
C ILE A 97 -9.26 1.25 -3.06
N GLY A 98 -9.84 1.08 -4.25
CA GLY A 98 -10.43 -0.18 -4.69
C GLY A 98 -9.43 -1.34 -4.66
N ILE A 99 -8.23 -1.14 -5.22
CA ILE A 99 -7.15 -2.14 -5.19
C ILE A 99 -6.75 -2.46 -3.73
N ALA A 100 -6.57 -1.44 -2.89
CA ALA A 100 -6.20 -1.65 -1.49
C ALA A 100 -7.26 -2.48 -0.74
N LEU A 101 -8.55 -2.19 -0.94
CA LEU A 101 -9.65 -2.94 -0.33
C LEU A 101 -9.74 -4.38 -0.82
N ILE A 102 -9.61 -4.60 -2.14
CA ILE A 102 -9.60 -5.95 -2.72
C ILE A 102 -8.44 -6.74 -2.10
N LEU A 103 -7.22 -6.18 -2.08
CA LEU A 103 -6.06 -6.85 -1.50
C LEU A 103 -6.24 -7.15 -0.01
N THR A 104 -6.81 -6.25 0.78
CA THR A 104 -7.13 -6.52 2.19
C THR A 104 -8.09 -7.69 2.34
N ILE A 105 -9.17 -7.71 1.55
CA ILE A 105 -10.16 -8.78 1.61
C ILE A 105 -9.50 -10.11 1.22
N LEU A 106 -8.71 -10.12 0.14
CA LEU A 106 -8.01 -11.31 -0.30
C LEU A 106 -7.02 -11.82 0.75
N LEU A 107 -6.24 -10.94 1.36
CA LEU A 107 -5.35 -11.31 2.46
C LEU A 107 -6.14 -11.88 3.63
N ALA A 108 -7.26 -11.27 4.04
CA ALA A 108 -8.07 -11.78 5.14
C ALA A 108 -8.64 -13.20 4.93
N PHE A 109 -8.72 -13.68 3.68
CA PHE A 109 -9.20 -15.02 3.33
C PHE A 109 -8.09 -16.07 3.14
N ILE A 110 -6.81 -15.70 3.32
CA ILE A 110 -5.64 -16.59 3.16
C ILE A 110 -5.04 -16.95 4.52
#